data_AF-A0A3P6QR48-F1
#
_entry.id   AF-A0A3P6QR48-F1
#
_cell.length_a   1.000
_cell.length_b   1.000
_cell.length_c   1.000
_cell.angle_alpha   90.00
_cell.angle_beta   90.00
_cell.angle_gamma   90.00
#
_symmetry.space_group_name_H-M   'P 1'
#
loop_
_entity.id
_entity.type
_entity.pdbx_description
1 polymer ?
#
loop_
_entity_poly.entity_id
_entity_poly.type
_entity_poly.pdbx_seq_one_letter_code
_entity_poly.pdbx_strand_id
1 'polypeptide(L)'
;MHKETNPRCLQLCERVEDGLNNLRSALESHITKEGLAAIAKVADTAFTDAKLYVTTILTVHNRYSSLVGSAFQNESGFIQALDKMVVFKYIEDKDVFSKFYTKMFSKRLISETSASEEAEVSLINKLKQMCGFEYTNRLSKMINDTQISKDSCAEFRDYLANQNVDLGIDFNMLILSSGSWPALPTLKMHLPQKLNLAIEHFTSFYNSKHNGRKLTWVRFVP
;
A
#
# COMPACT_ATOMS: atom_id res chain seq x y z
N MET A 1 26.05 -16.31 19.95
CA MET A 1 25.35 -16.41 21.25
C MET A 1 23.84 -16.33 20.98
N HIS A 2 23.22 -17.46 20.64
CA HIS A 2 21.78 -17.58 20.51
C HIS A 2 21.17 -17.65 21.91
N LYS A 3 20.38 -16.64 22.30
CA LYS A 3 19.59 -16.71 23.53
C LYS A 3 18.34 -17.56 23.23
N GLU A 4 18.40 -18.84 23.59
CA GLU A 4 17.23 -19.69 23.79
C GLU A 4 16.32 -19.05 24.84
N THR A 5 15.38 -18.20 24.41
CA THR A 5 14.26 -17.83 25.27
C THR A 5 13.23 -18.94 25.12
N ASN A 6 13.13 -19.66 26.22
CA ASN A 6 12.80 -21.07 26.32
C ASN A 6 11.27 -21.25 26.46
N PRO A 7 10.64 -22.30 25.91
CA PRO A 7 9.25 -22.68 26.24
C PRO A 7 8.96 -22.71 27.75
N ARG A 8 10.00 -22.79 28.60
CA ARG A 8 9.95 -22.52 30.03
C ARG A 8 9.34 -21.17 30.43
N CYS A 9 9.53 -20.06 29.69
CA CYS A 9 8.95 -18.76 30.07
C CYS A 9 7.42 -18.79 30.03
N LEU A 10 6.83 -19.39 29.00
CA LEU A 10 5.38 -19.62 28.93
C LEU A 10 4.91 -20.55 30.05
N GLN A 11 5.59 -21.69 30.24
CA GLN A 11 5.27 -22.66 31.31
C GLN A 11 5.40 -22.08 32.73
N LEU A 12 6.31 -21.12 32.95
CA LEU A 12 6.47 -20.44 34.23
C LEU A 12 5.39 -19.38 34.45
N CYS A 13 4.95 -18.69 33.40
CA CYS A 13 3.88 -17.71 33.47
C CYS A 13 2.49 -18.36 33.62
N GLU A 14 2.30 -19.59 33.13
CA GLU A 14 1.11 -20.42 33.39
C GLU A 14 0.96 -20.81 34.86
N ARG A 15 2.06 -20.83 35.62
CA ARG A 15 2.09 -21.20 37.04
C ARG A 15 1.77 -20.02 37.98
N VAL A 16 1.66 -18.81 37.42
CA VAL A 16 1.38 -17.58 38.15
C VAL A 16 0.00 -17.08 37.72
N GLU A 17 -0.86 -16.76 38.69
CA GLU A 17 -2.17 -16.19 38.40
C GLU A 17 -2.00 -14.92 37.54
N ASP A 18 -2.67 -14.90 36.39
CA ASP A 18 -2.63 -13.82 35.40
C ASP A 18 -1.23 -13.51 34.77
N GLY A 19 -0.24 -14.38 34.97
CA GLY A 19 1.14 -14.16 34.51
C GLY A 19 1.29 -13.95 33.01
N LEU A 20 0.53 -14.71 32.21
CA LEU A 20 0.50 -14.56 30.75
C LEU A 20 -0.08 -13.22 30.30
N ASN A 21 -1.15 -12.74 30.95
CA ASN A 21 -1.77 -11.47 30.59
C ASN A 21 -0.89 -10.26 30.98
N ASN A 22 -0.20 -10.35 32.12
CA ASN A 22 0.80 -9.37 32.51
C ASN A 22 1.97 -9.32 31.51
N LEU A 23 2.45 -10.47 31.05
CA LEU A 23 3.51 -10.54 30.05
C LEU A 23 3.07 -9.99 28.69
N ARG A 24 1.83 -10.29 28.26
CA ARG A 24 1.23 -9.72 27.06
C ARG A 24 1.14 -8.19 27.15
N SER A 25 0.65 -7.67 28.27
CA SER A 25 0.52 -6.23 28.50
C SER A 25 1.89 -5.52 28.53
N ALA A 26 2.89 -6.14 29.15
CA ALA A 26 4.26 -5.63 29.17
C ALA A 26 4.88 -5.63 27.77
N LEU A 27 4.68 -6.70 27.00
CA LEU A 27 5.15 -6.76 25.62
C LEU A 27 4.46 -5.71 24.75
N GLU A 28 3.13 -5.57 24.85
CA GLU A 28 2.35 -4.56 24.13
C GLU A 28 2.89 -3.14 24.41
N SER A 29 3.10 -2.80 25.68
CA SER A 29 3.65 -1.52 26.11
C SER A 29 5.06 -1.28 25.54
N HIS A 30 5.92 -2.30 25.57
CA HIS A 30 7.28 -2.20 25.06
C HIS A 30 7.32 -2.01 23.55
N ILE A 31 6.61 -2.86 22.79
CA ILE A 31 6.51 -2.77 21.32
C ILE A 31 5.99 -1.38 20.94
N THR A 32 4.95 -0.93 21.64
CA THR A 32 4.33 0.38 21.41
C THR A 32 5.31 1.53 21.61
N LYS A 33 6.10 1.50 22.68
CA LYS A 33 7.10 2.52 22.98
C LYS A 33 8.22 2.55 21.93
N GLU A 34 8.75 1.38 21.58
CA GLU A 34 9.83 1.25 20.60
C GLU A 34 9.39 1.65 19.19
N GLY A 35 8.18 1.27 18.79
CA GLY A 35 7.63 1.65 17.49
C GLY A 35 7.40 3.15 17.38
N LEU A 36 6.83 3.79 18.40
CA LEU A 36 6.71 5.25 18.43
C LEU A 36 8.05 5.95 18.34
N ALA A 37 9.06 5.46 19.07
CA ALA A 37 10.39 6.05 19.02
C ALA A 37 11.03 5.88 17.62
N ALA A 38 10.80 4.76 16.96
CA ALA A 38 11.25 4.54 15.58
C ALA A 38 10.55 5.49 14.59
N ILE A 39 9.24 5.70 14.74
CA ILE A 39 8.48 6.62 13.89
C ILE A 39 8.86 8.07 14.16
N ALA A 40 8.99 8.49 15.41
CA ALA A 40 9.37 9.86 15.76
C ALA A 40 10.71 10.27 15.12
N LYS A 41 11.67 9.34 15.02
CA LYS A 41 12.95 9.56 14.35
C LYS A 41 12.85 9.79 12.85
N VAL A 42 11.81 9.23 12.22
CA VAL A 42 11.57 9.38 10.79
C VAL A 42 10.44 10.36 10.50
N ALA A 43 9.77 10.94 11.50
CA ALA A 43 8.54 11.70 11.32
C ALA A 43 8.72 12.89 10.37
N ASP A 44 9.76 13.70 10.58
CA ASP A 44 10.05 14.87 9.75
C ASP A 44 10.35 14.48 8.30
N THR A 45 11.07 13.38 8.09
CA THR A 45 11.41 12.87 6.76
C THR A 45 10.23 12.13 6.11
N ALA A 46 9.43 11.43 6.92
CA ALA A 46 8.28 10.63 6.52
C ALA A 46 7.15 11.47 5.93
N PHE A 47 7.05 12.75 6.30
CA PHE A 47 6.18 13.72 5.63
C PHE A 47 6.49 13.85 4.13
N THR A 48 7.73 13.57 3.73
CA THR A 48 8.19 13.63 2.33
C THR A 48 8.49 12.26 1.74
N ASP A 49 8.77 11.24 2.56
CA ASP A 49 9.09 9.88 2.16
C ASP A 49 8.20 8.85 2.89
N ALA A 50 7.05 8.56 2.29
CA ALA A 50 6.15 7.53 2.79
C ALA A 50 6.73 6.11 2.69
N LYS A 51 7.74 5.86 1.83
CA LYS A 51 8.42 4.56 1.79
C LYS A 51 9.20 4.38 3.08
N LEU A 52 9.92 5.40 3.54
CA LEU A 52 10.61 5.38 4.83
C LEU A 52 9.65 5.14 5.99
N TYR A 53 8.48 5.80 6.00
CA TYR A 53 7.45 5.59 7.02
C TYR A 53 6.95 4.13 7.05
N VAL A 54 6.54 3.61 5.89
CA VAL A 54 6.06 2.23 5.75
C VAL A 54 7.14 1.21 6.09
N THR A 55 8.36 1.40 5.57
CA THR A 55 9.48 0.49 5.83
C THR A 55 9.80 0.47 7.31
N THR A 56 9.78 1.62 8.00
CA THR A 56 9.98 1.69 9.45
C THR A 56 8.92 0.88 10.20
N ILE A 57 7.65 1.01 9.82
CA ILE A 57 6.55 0.21 10.40
C ILE A 57 6.78 -1.28 10.15
N LEU A 58 7.04 -1.68 8.90
CA LEU A 58 7.24 -3.08 8.54
C LEU A 58 8.47 -3.67 9.24
N THR A 59 9.54 -2.90 9.41
CA THR A 59 10.75 -3.33 10.12
C THR A 59 10.46 -3.60 11.59
N VAL A 60 9.75 -2.68 12.27
CA VAL A 60 9.35 -2.86 13.67
C VAL A 60 8.42 -4.07 13.80
N HIS A 61 7.39 -4.15 12.95
CA HIS A 61 6.44 -5.28 12.94
C HIS A 61 7.14 -6.61 12.71
N ASN A 62 7.98 -6.74 11.69
CA ASN A 62 8.64 -7.99 11.35
C ASN A 62 9.61 -8.44 12.45
N ARG A 63 10.31 -7.50 13.09
CA ARG A 63 11.18 -7.79 14.24
C ARG A 63 10.39 -8.44 15.38
N TYR A 64 9.25 -7.85 15.75
CA TYR A 64 8.45 -8.38 16.87
C TYR A 64 7.61 -9.58 16.47
N SER A 65 7.18 -9.70 15.22
CA SER A 65 6.55 -10.92 14.68
C SER A 65 7.52 -12.11 14.75
N SER A 66 8.79 -11.91 14.40
CA SER A 66 9.83 -12.94 14.57
C SER A 66 10.04 -13.30 16.03
N LEU A 67 10.06 -12.32 16.94
CA LEU A 67 10.14 -12.56 18.39
C LEU A 67 8.95 -13.38 18.90
N VAL A 68 7.72 -13.02 18.51
CA VAL A 68 6.49 -13.75 18.86
C VAL A 68 6.52 -15.18 18.31
N GLY A 69 6.96 -15.38 17.07
CA GLY A 69 7.10 -16.70 16.49
C GLY A 69 8.14 -17.56 17.20
N SER A 70 9.31 -17.01 17.53
CA SER A 70 10.39 -17.79 18.13
C SER A 70 10.23 -18.01 19.64
N ALA A 71 9.88 -16.97 20.38
CA ALA A 71 9.88 -16.99 21.85
C ALA A 71 8.51 -17.34 22.44
N PHE A 72 7.43 -17.11 21.69
CA PHE A 72 6.06 -17.29 22.14
C PHE A 72 5.27 -18.29 21.27
N GLN A 73 5.95 -19.01 20.35
CA GLN A 73 5.35 -20.06 19.52
C GLN A 73 4.07 -19.63 18.78
N ASN A 74 4.00 -18.36 18.34
CA ASN A 74 2.81 -17.80 17.68
C ASN A 74 1.54 -17.88 18.55
N GLU A 75 1.67 -17.78 19.87
CA GLU A 75 0.54 -17.71 20.79
C GLU A 75 -0.36 -16.51 20.43
N SER A 76 -1.66 -16.77 20.31
CA SER A 76 -2.62 -15.86 19.69
C SER A 76 -2.76 -14.53 20.43
N GLY A 77 -2.64 -14.51 21.76
CA GLY A 77 -2.69 -13.29 22.56
C GLY A 77 -1.50 -12.37 22.32
N PHE A 78 -0.29 -12.91 22.11
CA PHE A 78 0.88 -12.11 21.74
C PHE A 78 0.84 -11.60 20.29
N ILE A 79 0.26 -12.38 19.37
CA ILE A 79 -0.03 -11.92 18.00
C ILE A 79 -1.01 -10.75 18.03
N GLN A 80 -2.11 -10.88 18.78
CA GLN A 80 -3.08 -9.79 18.94
C GLN A 80 -2.49 -8.53 19.57
N ALA A 81 -1.56 -8.66 20.52
CA ALA A 81 -0.87 -7.51 21.12
C ALA A 81 0.04 -6.78 20.10
N LEU A 82 0.76 -7.53 19.27
CA LEU A 82 1.55 -6.98 18.17
C LEU A 82 0.66 -6.25 17.15
N ASP A 83 -0.46 -6.87 16.82
CA ASP A 83 -1.45 -6.32 15.90
C ASP A 83 -2.04 -5.01 16.43
N LYS A 84 -2.47 -4.99 17.70
CA LYS A 84 -3.00 -3.80 18.37
C LYS A 84 -2.03 -2.63 18.37
N MET A 85 -0.74 -2.87 18.57
CA MET A 85 0.27 -1.81 18.54
C MET A 85 0.35 -1.11 17.17
N VAL A 86 0.23 -1.88 16.08
CA VAL A 86 0.17 -1.31 14.72
C VAL A 86 -1.14 -0.54 14.49
N VAL A 87 -2.25 -0.99 15.07
CA VAL A 87 -3.57 -0.37 14.88
C VAL A 87 -3.77 0.87 15.74
N PHE A 88 -3.51 0.82 17.04
CA PHE A 88 -4.03 1.83 17.97
C PHE A 88 -3.18 3.10 18.07
N LYS A 89 -1.89 3.06 17.74
CA LYS A 89 -0.99 4.21 17.97
C LYS A 89 -0.46 4.91 16.73
N TYR A 90 -0.65 4.34 15.54
CA TYR A 90 -0.37 5.00 14.27
C TYR A 90 -1.61 5.65 13.62
N ILE A 91 -2.77 5.50 14.29
CA ILE A 91 -4.11 5.84 13.81
C ILE A 91 -4.78 6.89 14.71
N GLU A 92 -4.07 7.48 15.70
CA GLU A 92 -4.63 8.60 16.48
C GLU A 92 -5.13 9.74 15.57
N ASP A 93 -4.55 9.88 14.36
CA ASP A 93 -5.15 10.60 13.23
C ASP A 93 -5.28 9.71 11.97
N LYS A 94 -6.17 8.71 12.02
CA LYS A 94 -6.52 7.80 10.90
C LYS A 94 -6.68 8.52 9.56
N ASP A 95 -7.34 9.67 9.59
CA ASP A 95 -7.68 10.44 8.39
C ASP A 95 -6.47 11.19 7.83
N VAL A 96 -5.57 11.65 8.70
CA VAL A 96 -4.33 12.33 8.30
C VAL A 96 -3.38 11.32 7.66
N PHE A 97 -3.12 10.19 8.34
CA PHE A 97 -2.28 9.13 7.79
C PHE A 97 -2.87 8.60 6.47
N SER A 98 -4.17 8.29 6.43
CA SER A 98 -4.84 7.81 5.22
C SER A 98 -4.67 8.78 4.06
N LYS A 99 -4.89 10.09 4.29
CA LYS A 99 -4.77 11.12 3.25
C LYS A 99 -3.34 11.22 2.70
N PHE A 100 -2.33 11.29 3.56
CA PHE A 100 -0.93 11.41 3.14
C PHE A 100 -0.42 10.12 2.50
N TYR A 101 -0.71 8.97 3.11
CA TYR A 101 -0.32 7.67 2.57
C TYR A 101 -0.94 7.44 1.19
N THR A 102 -2.25 7.69 1.04
CA THR A 102 -2.98 7.56 -0.23
C THR A 102 -2.37 8.45 -1.32
N LYS A 103 -2.03 9.70 -1.00
CA LYS A 103 -1.39 10.64 -1.96
C LYS A 103 -0.02 10.15 -2.42
N MET A 104 0.81 9.67 -1.48
CA MET A 104 2.15 9.19 -1.81
C MET A 104 2.11 7.85 -2.55
N PHE A 105 1.21 6.96 -2.13
CA PHE A 105 0.97 5.69 -2.80
C PHE A 105 0.49 5.89 -4.24
N SER A 106 -0.48 6.79 -4.48
CA SER A 106 -0.91 7.10 -5.84
C SER A 106 0.22 7.65 -6.71
N LYS A 107 1.08 8.52 -6.15
CA LYS A 107 2.23 9.06 -6.89
C LYS A 107 3.24 7.96 -7.25
N ARG A 108 3.51 7.01 -6.34
CA ARG A 108 4.41 5.89 -6.62
C ARG A 108 3.88 4.97 -7.70
N LEU A 109 2.59 4.61 -7.62
CA LEU A 109 1.92 3.78 -8.61
C LEU A 109 1.92 4.43 -10.00
N ILE A 110 1.57 5.72 -10.10
CA ILE A 110 1.55 6.43 -11.39
C ILE A 110 2.96 6.58 -11.98
N SER A 111 3.98 6.76 -11.14
CA SER A 111 5.36 6.95 -11.58
C SER A 111 6.15 5.64 -11.72
N GLU A 112 5.52 4.49 -11.46
CA GLU A 112 6.16 3.16 -11.43
C GLU A 112 7.43 3.11 -10.56
N THR A 113 7.46 3.85 -9.46
CA THR A 113 8.61 3.93 -8.53
C THR A 113 8.51 2.93 -7.37
N SER A 114 7.51 2.07 -7.38
CA SER A 114 7.33 1.01 -6.40
C SER A 114 8.48 0.00 -6.51
N ALA A 115 9.17 -0.25 -5.39
CA ALA A 115 10.32 -1.16 -5.39
C ALA A 115 9.93 -2.64 -5.46
N SER A 116 8.71 -2.98 -5.04
CA SER A 116 8.10 -4.32 -5.15
C SER A 116 6.59 -4.18 -5.03
N GLU A 117 5.86 -4.75 -5.99
CA GLU A 117 4.39 -4.77 -5.98
C GLU A 117 3.87 -5.69 -4.87
N GLU A 118 4.56 -6.80 -4.63
CA GLU A 118 4.23 -7.76 -3.57
C GLU A 118 4.30 -7.11 -2.19
N ALA A 119 5.29 -6.25 -1.96
CA ALA A 119 5.42 -5.50 -0.72
C ALA A 119 4.25 -4.53 -0.50
N GLU A 120 3.76 -3.88 -1.57
CA GLU A 120 2.62 -2.97 -1.49
C GLU A 120 1.31 -3.71 -1.23
N VAL A 121 1.09 -4.85 -1.90
CA VAL A 121 -0.04 -5.74 -1.65
C VAL A 121 -0.02 -6.27 -0.21
N SER A 122 1.15 -6.71 0.27
CA SER A 122 1.32 -7.23 1.63
C SER A 122 0.98 -6.18 2.69
N LEU A 123 1.44 -4.94 2.51
CA LEU A 123 1.13 -3.84 3.42
C LEU A 123 -0.37 -3.53 3.43
N ILE A 124 -1.02 -3.47 2.28
CA ILE A 124 -2.47 -3.21 2.21
C ILE A 124 -3.25 -4.34 2.88
N ASN A 125 -2.85 -5.60 2.69
CA ASN A 125 -3.48 -6.74 3.36
C ASN A 125 -3.35 -6.65 4.88
N LYS A 126 -2.18 -6.25 5.38
CA LYS A 126 -1.99 -5.97 6.81
C LYS A 126 -2.89 -4.83 7.27
N LEU A 127 -2.89 -3.69 6.56
CA LEU A 127 -3.79 -2.56 6.86
C LEU A 127 -5.28 -2.97 6.84
N LYS A 128 -5.67 -3.92 5.97
CA LYS A 128 -7.04 -4.43 5.87
C LYS A 128 -7.41 -5.29 7.09
N GLN A 129 -6.49 -6.14 7.54
CA GLN A 129 -6.64 -6.90 8.78
C GLN A 129 -6.74 -5.98 10.00
N MET A 130 -5.96 -4.90 10.00
CA MET A 130 -5.86 -3.95 11.12
C MET A 130 -7.07 -3.00 11.21
N CYS A 131 -7.41 -2.38 10.08
CA CYS A 131 -8.28 -1.19 10.03
C CYS A 131 -9.64 -1.47 9.38
N GLY A 132 -9.84 -2.70 8.90
CA GLY A 132 -11.03 -3.14 8.17
C GLY A 132 -10.99 -2.80 6.68
N PHE A 133 -11.89 -3.46 5.94
CA PHE A 133 -12.00 -3.34 4.49
C PHE A 133 -12.28 -1.91 4.01
N GLU A 134 -13.18 -1.19 4.66
CA GLU A 134 -13.57 0.18 4.28
C GLU A 134 -12.37 1.13 4.24
N TYR A 135 -11.43 0.96 5.17
CA TYR A 135 -10.24 1.80 5.25
C TYR A 135 -9.29 1.60 4.07
N THR A 136 -9.09 0.34 3.66
CA THR A 136 -8.15 -0.01 2.58
C THR A 136 -8.78 -0.06 1.20
N ASN A 137 -10.11 0.03 1.10
CA ASN A 137 -10.86 -0.14 -0.14
C ASN A 137 -10.30 0.72 -1.29
N ARG A 138 -9.99 2.00 -1.01
CA ARG A 138 -9.39 2.90 -2.01
C ARG A 138 -8.02 2.43 -2.47
N LEU A 139 -7.14 2.05 -1.54
CA LEU A 139 -5.79 1.57 -1.84
C LEU A 139 -5.82 0.28 -2.66
N SER A 140 -6.68 -0.67 -2.29
CA SER A 140 -6.87 -1.91 -3.05
C SER A 140 -7.38 -1.64 -4.47
N LYS A 141 -8.30 -0.69 -4.64
CA LYS A 141 -8.78 -0.27 -5.96
C LYS A 141 -7.67 0.37 -6.80
N MET A 142 -6.77 1.15 -6.20
CA MET A 142 -5.63 1.72 -6.93
C MET A 142 -4.71 0.64 -7.50
N ILE A 143 -4.38 -0.40 -6.73
CA ILE A 143 -3.60 -1.54 -7.25
C ILE A 143 -4.34 -2.22 -8.41
N ASN A 144 -5.63 -2.48 -8.23
CA ASN A 144 -6.41 -3.12 -9.28
C ASN A 144 -6.47 -2.27 -10.56
N ASP A 145 -6.65 -0.95 -10.43
CA ASP A 145 -6.63 -0.01 -11.55
C ASP A 145 -5.27 -0.05 -12.28
N THR A 146 -4.15 -0.14 -11.56
CA THR A 146 -2.82 -0.29 -12.19
C THR A 146 -2.68 -1.61 -12.95
N GLN A 147 -3.19 -2.72 -12.43
CA GLN A 147 -3.14 -4.01 -13.12
C GLN A 147 -4.00 -3.98 -14.39
N ILE A 148 -5.24 -3.51 -14.28
CA ILE A 148 -6.16 -3.36 -15.41
C ILE A 148 -5.56 -2.45 -16.49
N SER A 149 -4.84 -1.39 -16.09
CA SER A 149 -4.18 -0.49 -17.03
C SER A 149 -3.09 -1.20 -17.83
N LYS A 150 -2.27 -2.04 -17.20
CA LYS A 150 -1.23 -2.83 -17.87
C LYS A 150 -1.84 -3.82 -18.87
N ASP A 151 -2.88 -4.53 -18.44
CA ASP A 151 -3.59 -5.50 -19.27
C ASP A 151 -4.23 -4.79 -20.48
N SER A 152 -4.87 -3.64 -20.25
CA SER A 152 -5.48 -2.83 -21.31
C SER A 152 -4.45 -2.27 -22.30
N CYS A 153 -3.24 -1.91 -21.84
CA CYS A 153 -2.14 -1.51 -22.73
C CYS A 153 -1.68 -2.68 -23.61
N ALA A 154 -1.60 -3.90 -23.07
CA ALA A 154 -1.26 -5.07 -23.87
C ALA A 154 -2.30 -5.32 -24.97
N GLU A 155 -3.59 -5.33 -24.60
CA GLU A 155 -4.69 -5.49 -25.55
C GLU A 155 -4.75 -4.38 -26.60
N PHE A 156 -4.38 -3.14 -26.23
CA PHE A 156 -4.35 -2.02 -27.16
C PHE A 156 -3.22 -2.17 -28.20
N ARG A 157 -2.06 -2.71 -27.80
CA ARG A 157 -0.97 -3.02 -28.75
C ARG A 157 -1.41 -4.06 -29.78
N ASP A 158 -2.13 -5.09 -29.35
CA ASP A 158 -2.69 -6.09 -30.27
C ASP A 158 -3.73 -5.49 -31.21
N TYR A 159 -4.57 -4.58 -30.71
CA TYR A 159 -5.55 -3.84 -31.51
C TYR A 159 -4.87 -3.01 -32.62
N LEU A 160 -3.80 -2.29 -32.30
CA LEU A 160 -3.03 -1.51 -33.28
C LEU A 160 -2.35 -2.40 -34.33
N ALA A 161 -1.77 -3.53 -33.90
CA ALA A 161 -1.15 -4.49 -34.79
C ALA A 161 -2.17 -5.07 -35.79
N ASN A 162 -3.37 -5.42 -35.33
CA ASN A 162 -4.45 -5.92 -36.19
C ASN A 162 -4.96 -4.89 -37.20
N GLN A 163 -4.87 -3.60 -36.87
CA GLN A 163 -5.23 -2.51 -37.79
C GLN A 163 -4.05 -2.02 -38.64
N ASN A 164 -2.86 -2.60 -38.46
CA ASN A 164 -1.63 -2.19 -39.12
C ASN A 164 -1.31 -0.69 -38.92
N VAL A 165 -1.61 -0.18 -37.72
CA VAL A 165 -1.40 1.23 -37.34
C VAL A 165 -0.11 1.34 -36.54
N ASP A 166 0.85 2.12 -37.05
CA ASP A 166 2.05 2.52 -36.31
C ASP A 166 1.88 3.95 -35.77
N LEU A 167 1.94 4.09 -34.44
CA LEU A 167 1.87 5.40 -33.78
C LEU A 167 3.22 6.14 -33.80
N GLY A 168 4.33 5.44 -34.06
CA GLY A 168 5.68 6.00 -34.04
C GLY A 168 6.12 6.53 -32.67
N ILE A 169 5.45 6.11 -31.59
CA ILE A 169 5.74 6.40 -30.19
C ILE A 169 5.44 5.17 -29.34
N ASP A 170 6.18 4.99 -28.24
CA ASP A 170 5.78 4.06 -27.19
C ASP A 170 4.65 4.70 -26.37
N PHE A 171 3.50 4.05 -26.33
CA PHE A 171 2.28 4.58 -25.71
C PHE A 171 1.85 3.69 -24.55
N ASN A 172 2.04 4.21 -23.33
CA ASN A 172 1.57 3.59 -22.10
C ASN A 172 0.54 4.50 -21.45
N MET A 173 -0.48 3.90 -20.83
CA MET A 173 -1.52 4.67 -20.16
C MET A 173 -1.97 4.05 -18.86
N LEU A 174 -2.52 4.91 -18.01
CA LEU A 174 -3.08 4.53 -16.73
C LEU A 174 -4.56 4.92 -16.71
N ILE A 175 -5.41 3.91 -16.56
CA ILE A 175 -6.87 4.02 -16.50
C ILE A 175 -7.24 4.03 -15.02
N LEU A 176 -7.57 5.21 -14.51
CA LEU A 176 -7.77 5.44 -13.08
C LEU A 176 -9.24 5.71 -12.75
N SER A 177 -9.77 5.07 -11.71
CA SER A 177 -11.14 5.32 -11.26
C SER A 177 -11.27 6.64 -10.48
N SER A 178 -12.16 7.53 -10.94
CA SER A 178 -12.27 8.92 -10.42
C SER A 178 -12.58 9.04 -8.92
N GLY A 179 -13.13 7.99 -8.29
CA GLY A 179 -13.47 7.97 -6.86
C GLY A 179 -12.40 7.35 -5.95
N SER A 180 -11.42 6.64 -6.51
CA SER A 180 -10.39 5.96 -5.71
C SER A 180 -9.10 6.79 -5.64
N TRP A 181 -8.82 7.57 -6.69
CA TRP A 181 -7.58 8.33 -6.84
C TRP A 181 -7.71 9.77 -6.34
N PRO A 182 -6.64 10.38 -5.78
CA PRO A 182 -6.63 11.80 -5.48
C PRO A 182 -6.88 12.62 -6.75
N ALA A 183 -7.52 13.78 -6.59
CA ALA A 183 -7.77 14.67 -7.70
C ALA A 183 -6.45 15.06 -8.38
N LEU A 184 -6.31 14.70 -9.66
CA LEU A 184 -5.18 15.08 -10.48
C LEU A 184 -5.44 16.47 -11.10
N PRO A 185 -4.43 17.35 -11.14
CA PRO A 185 -4.60 18.67 -11.73
C PRO A 185 -4.93 18.56 -13.22
N THR A 186 -6.00 19.21 -13.65
CA THR A 186 -6.38 19.30 -15.06
C THR A 186 -5.65 20.47 -15.70
N LEU A 187 -4.64 20.18 -16.52
CA LEU A 187 -4.00 21.20 -17.35
C LEU A 187 -4.67 21.22 -18.72
N LYS A 188 -5.16 22.38 -19.16
CA LYS A 188 -5.59 22.57 -20.56
C LYS A 188 -4.34 22.51 -21.43
N MET A 189 -4.21 21.46 -22.23
CA MET A 189 -3.01 21.22 -23.04
C MET A 189 -3.27 21.45 -24.52
N HIS A 190 -2.21 21.80 -25.24
CA HIS A 190 -2.09 21.57 -26.68
C HIS A 190 -1.14 20.39 -26.85
N LEU A 191 -1.67 19.23 -27.20
CA LEU A 191 -0.89 18.02 -27.39
C LEU A 191 -0.31 17.97 -28.81
N PRO A 192 0.94 17.50 -28.99
CA PRO A 192 1.49 17.18 -30.30
C PRO A 192 0.57 16.22 -31.08
N GLN A 193 0.54 16.38 -32.41
CA GLN A 193 -0.35 15.61 -33.29
C GLN A 193 -0.24 14.09 -33.13
N LYS A 194 0.99 13.56 -32.93
CA LYS A 194 1.21 12.12 -32.69
C LYS A 194 0.53 11.61 -31.42
N LEU A 195 0.48 12.42 -30.36
CA LEU A 195 -0.22 12.05 -29.12
C LEU A 195 -1.73 12.12 -29.26
N ASN A 196 -2.26 13.07 -30.06
CA ASN A 196 -3.68 13.11 -30.37
C ASN A 196 -4.13 11.85 -31.11
N LEU A 197 -3.35 11.39 -32.10
CA LEU A 197 -3.64 10.15 -32.82
C LEU A 197 -3.71 8.94 -31.87
N ALA A 198 -2.74 8.80 -30.98
CA ALA A 198 -2.74 7.73 -29.98
C ALA A 198 -3.97 7.79 -29.06
N ILE A 199 -4.33 9.00 -28.60
CA ILE A 199 -5.51 9.23 -27.76
C ILE A 199 -6.82 8.87 -28.50
N GLU A 200 -6.95 9.23 -29.77
CA GLU A 200 -8.13 8.92 -30.59
C GLU A 200 -8.30 7.41 -30.78
N HIS A 201 -7.24 6.72 -31.19
CA HIS A 201 -7.26 5.25 -31.33
C HIS A 201 -7.57 4.57 -30.01
N PHE A 202 -6.96 5.02 -28.91
CA PHE A 202 -7.24 4.44 -27.60
C PHE A 202 -8.68 4.70 -27.16
N THR A 203 -9.20 5.91 -27.37
CA THR A 203 -10.58 6.26 -27.02
C THR A 203 -11.58 5.39 -27.79
N SER A 204 -11.33 5.14 -29.08
CA SER A 204 -12.16 4.23 -29.89
C SER A 204 -12.08 2.79 -29.39
N PHE A 205 -10.86 2.29 -29.14
CA PHE A 205 -10.64 0.96 -28.57
C PHE A 205 -11.38 0.79 -27.23
N TYR A 206 -11.19 1.72 -26.30
CA TYR A 206 -11.79 1.64 -24.97
C TYR A 206 -13.32 1.74 -24.99
N ASN A 207 -13.89 2.64 -25.81
CA ASN A 207 -15.34 2.78 -25.94
C ASN A 207 -15.99 1.54 -26.57
N SER A 208 -15.30 0.84 -27.47
CA SER A 208 -15.80 -0.41 -28.06
C SER A 208 -15.95 -1.54 -27.04
N LYS A 209 -15.15 -1.51 -25.96
CA LYS A 209 -15.16 -2.50 -24.87
C LYS A 209 -16.00 -2.08 -23.67
N HIS A 210 -16.13 -0.78 -23.42
CA HIS A 210 -16.76 -0.25 -22.21
C HIS A 210 -17.86 0.76 -22.51
N ASN A 211 -19.09 0.24 -22.65
CA ASN A 211 -20.27 1.08 -22.83
C ASN A 211 -20.58 1.91 -21.57
N GLY A 212 -20.88 3.20 -21.75
CA GLY A 212 -21.32 4.10 -20.69
C GLY A 212 -20.21 4.70 -19.81
N ARG A 213 -18.93 4.46 -20.12
CA ARG A 213 -17.81 5.12 -19.43
C ARG A 213 -17.35 6.36 -20.20
N LYS A 214 -16.93 7.40 -19.47
CA LYS A 214 -16.36 8.62 -20.05
C LYS A 214 -14.90 8.75 -19.63
N LEU A 215 -14.00 8.81 -20.61
CA LEU A 215 -12.59 9.07 -20.38
C LEU A 215 -12.33 10.57 -20.18
N THR A 216 -11.46 10.90 -19.21
CA THR A 216 -10.93 12.24 -19.02
C THR A 216 -9.42 12.14 -19.01
N TRP A 217 -8.78 12.74 -20.00
CA TRP A 217 -7.33 12.70 -20.15
C TRP A 217 -6.69 13.74 -19.23
N VAL A 218 -5.74 13.29 -18.41
CA VAL A 218 -5.00 14.13 -17.47
C VAL A 218 -3.50 13.92 -17.66
N ARG A 219 -2.72 14.98 -17.46
CA ARG A 219 -1.26 14.89 -17.43
C ARG A 219 -0.81 14.73 -15.99
N PHE A 220 -0.10 13.65 -15.71
CA PHE A 220 0.66 13.56 -14.48
C PHE A 220 2.00 14.28 -14.65
N VAL A 221 2.32 15.20 -13.74
CA VAL A 221 3.64 15.82 -13.63
C VAL A 221 4.22 15.35 -12.30
N PRO A 222 5.31 14.56 -12.31
CA PRO A 222 5.90 14.03 -11.08
C PRO A 222 6.39 15.12 -10.13
#